data_AF-A0A929YZV9-F1
#
_entry.id   AF-A0A929YZV9-F1
#
_cell.length_a   1.000
_cell.length_b   1.000
_cell.length_c   1.000
_cell.angle_alpha   90.00
_cell.angle_beta   90.00
_cell.angle_gamma   90.00
#
_symmetry.space_group_name_H-M   'P 1'
#
loop_
_entity.id
_entity.type
_entity.pdbx_description
1 polymer ?
#
loop_
_entity_poly.entity_id
_entity_poly.type
_entity_poly.pdbx_seq_one_letter_code
_entity_poly.pdbx_strand_id
1 'polypeptide(L)'
;LLDENKEFKKVKIGDSFYSGKALMDKYDEMAREAYFSKKDVDFLWFLWCNEDSTLFGKDKMTTFERYFIDDKATHKENLSPYYKFMSSDDGTVAEKILVEFGLGGKDSHIINGHTPVKLSKGESPIRSSGKQLVIDGGFSKPYQKTTGIAGYTLTYNSYGLTLISHNPFESVEKVIKEGFDIKSTKQVIETVTDRKRVADTDTGHKIKEKIYNLEMLINAYSKGIIKQKD
;
A
#
# COMPACT_ATOMS: atom_id res chain seq x y z
N LEU A 1 -10.09 7.12 -4.30
CA LEU A 1 -10.99 6.89 -5.46
C LEU A 1 -10.57 7.80 -6.59
N LEU A 2 -10.60 7.31 -7.83
CA LEU A 2 -10.34 8.08 -9.05
C LEU A 2 -11.53 7.93 -10.00
N ASP A 3 -11.84 8.99 -10.74
CA ASP A 3 -12.76 8.94 -11.88
C ASP A 3 -12.04 8.59 -13.19
N GLU A 4 -12.79 8.44 -14.29
CA GLU A 4 -12.21 8.14 -15.61
C GLU A 4 -11.34 9.27 -16.19
N ASN A 5 -11.40 10.49 -15.63
CA ASN A 5 -10.56 11.62 -16.02
C ASN A 5 -9.25 11.67 -15.22
N LYS A 6 -8.93 10.63 -14.44
CA LYS A 6 -7.77 10.59 -13.52
C LYS A 6 -7.86 11.63 -12.40
N GLU A 7 -9.06 12.12 -12.09
CA GLU A 7 -9.32 13.06 -11.00
C GLU A 7 -9.79 12.35 -9.72
N PHE A 8 -9.50 12.93 -8.55
CA PHE A 8 -10.02 12.39 -7.30
C PHE A 8 -11.53 12.61 -7.22
N LYS A 9 -12.27 11.50 -7.16
CA LYS A 9 -13.74 11.54 -7.03
C LYS A 9 -14.13 12.32 -5.77
N LYS A 10 -15.01 13.30 -5.94
CA LYS A 10 -15.62 14.06 -4.83
C LYS A 10 -16.84 13.32 -4.31
N VAL A 11 -16.88 13.08 -3.01
CA VAL A 11 -17.97 12.40 -2.32
C VAL A 11 -18.59 13.36 -1.32
N LYS A 12 -19.91 13.45 -1.31
CA LYS A 12 -20.67 14.27 -0.35
C LYS A 12 -20.95 13.43 0.90
N ILE A 13 -20.55 13.93 2.07
CA ILE A 13 -20.80 13.29 3.37
C ILE A 13 -21.37 14.39 4.28
N GLY A 14 -22.64 14.25 4.67
CA GLY A 14 -23.38 15.34 5.31
C GLY A 14 -23.43 16.58 4.41
N ASP A 15 -23.02 17.72 4.94
CA ASP A 15 -23.00 19.01 4.22
C ASP A 15 -21.65 19.34 3.55
N SER A 16 -20.66 18.45 3.68
CA SER A 16 -19.30 18.67 3.17
C SER A 16 -18.95 17.71 2.03
N PHE A 17 -18.01 18.14 1.18
CA PHE A 17 -17.44 17.32 0.11
C PHE A 17 -16.01 16.94 0.46
N TYR A 18 -15.67 15.67 0.23
CA TYR A 18 -14.35 15.10 0.49
C TYR A 18 -13.82 14.41 -0.77
N SER A 19 -12.51 14.48 -0.98
CA SER A 19 -11.80 13.78 -2.07
C SER A 19 -10.38 13.45 -1.64
N GLY A 20 -9.71 12.58 -2.38
CA GLY A 20 -8.28 12.28 -2.16
C GLY A 20 -8.01 11.76 -0.75
N LYS A 21 -6.98 12.30 -0.09
CA LYS A 21 -6.58 11.94 1.26
C LYS A 21 -7.67 12.29 2.28
N ALA A 22 -8.30 13.45 2.15
CA ALA A 22 -9.34 13.91 3.08
C ALA A 22 -10.55 12.97 3.13
N LEU A 23 -10.89 12.33 2.01
CA LEU A 23 -11.93 11.31 1.97
C LEU A 23 -11.52 10.04 2.74
N MET A 24 -10.26 9.60 2.58
CA MET A 24 -9.76 8.45 3.32
C MET A 24 -9.70 8.70 4.83
N ASP A 25 -9.26 9.89 5.24
CA ASP A 25 -9.27 10.30 6.65
C ASP A 25 -10.72 10.30 7.20
N LYS A 26 -11.69 10.82 6.43
CA LYS A 26 -13.10 10.83 6.84
C LYS A 26 -13.70 9.43 6.92
N TYR A 27 -13.37 8.54 5.99
CA TYR A 27 -13.81 7.14 6.03
C TYR A 27 -13.20 6.38 7.22
N ASP A 28 -11.94 6.61 7.58
CA ASP A 28 -11.34 6.03 8.79
C ASP A 28 -12.06 6.50 10.06
N GLU A 29 -12.37 7.81 10.17
CA GLU A 29 -13.16 8.38 11.26
C GLU A 29 -14.53 7.70 11.38
N MET A 30 -15.29 7.64 10.28
CA MET A 30 -16.62 7.01 10.24
C MET A 30 -16.56 5.52 10.56
N ALA A 31 -15.53 4.80 10.09
CA ALA A 31 -15.36 3.38 10.40
C ALA A 31 -15.11 3.14 11.89
N ARG A 32 -14.26 3.98 12.51
CA ARG A 32 -14.00 3.93 13.96
C ARG A 32 -15.26 4.26 14.75
N GLU A 33 -15.96 5.32 14.37
CA GLU A 33 -17.21 5.71 15.02
C GLU A 33 -18.24 4.58 14.94
N ALA A 34 -18.44 3.99 13.76
CA ALA A 34 -19.35 2.87 13.59
C ALA A 34 -18.96 1.66 14.44
N TYR A 35 -17.66 1.34 14.50
CA TYR A 35 -17.16 0.22 15.29
C TYR A 35 -17.36 0.40 16.80
N PHE A 36 -17.05 1.58 17.35
CA PHE A 36 -17.11 1.85 18.78
C PHE A 36 -18.52 2.22 19.27
N SER A 37 -19.28 3.00 18.50
CA SER A 37 -20.63 3.43 18.87
C SER A 37 -21.71 2.39 18.56
N LYS A 38 -21.42 1.42 17.68
CA LYS A 38 -22.38 0.45 17.11
C LYS A 38 -23.54 1.10 16.34
N LYS A 39 -23.42 2.36 15.95
CA LYS A 39 -24.32 3.05 15.01
C LYS A 39 -23.74 3.00 13.61
N ASP A 40 -24.59 3.13 12.58
CA ASP A 40 -24.15 3.22 11.17
C ASP A 40 -23.18 2.10 10.74
N VAL A 41 -23.38 0.89 11.30
CA VAL A 41 -22.51 -0.28 11.07
C VAL A 41 -22.58 -0.81 9.64
N ASP A 42 -23.62 -0.45 8.90
CA ASP A 42 -23.75 -0.67 7.47
C ASP A 42 -22.65 0.04 6.68
N PHE A 43 -22.06 1.12 7.21
CA PHE A 43 -20.88 1.74 6.61
C PHE A 43 -19.67 0.79 6.54
N LEU A 44 -19.51 -0.14 7.48
CA LEU A 44 -18.46 -1.15 7.39
C LEU A 44 -18.71 -2.13 6.23
N TRP A 45 -19.99 -2.39 5.92
CA TRP A 45 -20.38 -3.17 4.75
C TRP A 45 -20.16 -2.40 3.45
N PHE A 46 -20.48 -1.10 3.45
CA PHE A 46 -20.15 -0.19 2.36
C PHE A 46 -18.66 -0.24 2.03
N LEU A 47 -17.78 -0.15 3.03
CA LEU A 47 -16.34 -0.27 2.82
C LEU A 47 -15.93 -1.61 2.22
N TRP A 48 -16.66 -2.69 2.51
CA TRP A 48 -16.30 -4.01 2.03
C TRP A 48 -16.68 -4.28 0.57
N CYS A 49 -17.82 -3.78 0.09
CA CYS A 49 -18.37 -4.21 -1.20
C CYS A 49 -18.92 -3.11 -2.10
N ASN A 50 -18.88 -1.84 -1.71
CA ASN A 50 -19.39 -0.74 -2.53
C ASN A 50 -18.34 -0.21 -3.51
N GLU A 51 -18.77 0.18 -4.71
CA GLU A 51 -17.90 0.75 -5.76
C GLU A 51 -17.20 2.05 -5.34
N ASP A 52 -17.83 2.82 -4.44
CA ASP A 52 -17.31 4.05 -3.87
C ASP A 52 -16.59 3.84 -2.53
N SER A 53 -16.22 2.60 -2.22
CA SER A 53 -15.29 2.30 -1.15
C SER A 53 -13.84 2.53 -1.59
N THR A 54 -13.06 3.17 -0.72
CA THR A 54 -11.61 3.31 -0.88
C THR A 54 -10.84 1.99 -0.70
N LEU A 55 -11.52 0.91 -0.28
CA LEU A 55 -10.91 -0.40 0.01
C LEU A 55 -11.33 -1.51 -0.97
N PHE A 56 -12.50 -1.38 -1.62
CA PHE A 56 -13.06 -2.48 -2.42
C PHE A 56 -12.49 -2.55 -3.84
N GLY A 57 -12.46 -1.40 -4.53
CA GLY A 57 -11.70 -1.28 -5.78
C GLY A 57 -12.36 -1.86 -7.04
N LYS A 58 -13.62 -2.29 -6.98
CA LYS A 58 -14.39 -2.86 -8.09
C LYS A 58 -15.78 -2.23 -8.16
N ASP A 59 -16.45 -2.37 -9.29
CA ASP A 59 -17.84 -1.90 -9.50
C ASP A 59 -18.90 -2.70 -8.71
N LYS A 60 -18.64 -3.99 -8.47
CA LYS A 60 -19.53 -4.86 -7.68
C LYS A 60 -18.80 -6.06 -7.10
N MET A 61 -19.38 -6.65 -6.07
CA MET A 61 -18.97 -7.93 -5.49
C MET A 61 -19.76 -9.07 -6.14
N THR A 62 -19.08 -10.00 -6.81
CA THR A 62 -19.75 -11.15 -7.46
C THR A 62 -19.57 -12.47 -6.72
N THR A 63 -19.29 -12.42 -5.41
CA THR A 63 -18.99 -13.63 -4.61
C THR A 63 -20.18 -14.59 -4.58
N PHE A 64 -21.41 -14.09 -4.49
CA PHE A 64 -22.61 -14.92 -4.51
C PHE A 64 -22.76 -15.63 -5.86
N GLU A 65 -22.66 -14.88 -6.96
CA GLU A 65 -22.77 -15.40 -8.32
C GLU A 65 -21.70 -16.46 -8.59
N ARG A 66 -20.47 -16.25 -8.11
CA ARG A 66 -19.39 -17.22 -8.22
C ARG A 66 -19.63 -18.53 -7.48
N TYR A 67 -20.46 -18.52 -6.44
CA TYR A 67 -20.75 -19.72 -5.64
C TYR A 67 -22.01 -20.44 -6.11
N PHE A 68 -22.99 -19.71 -6.63
CA PHE A 68 -24.34 -20.25 -6.85
C PHE A 68 -24.85 -20.15 -8.29
N ILE A 69 -24.12 -19.48 -9.19
CA ILE A 69 -24.53 -19.31 -10.59
C ILE A 69 -23.43 -19.84 -11.51
N ASP A 70 -23.75 -20.83 -12.35
CA ASP A 70 -22.79 -21.43 -13.28
C ASP A 70 -22.37 -20.48 -14.42
N ASP A 71 -23.23 -19.53 -14.79
CA ASP A 71 -22.94 -18.56 -15.85
C ASP A 71 -21.81 -17.60 -15.44
N LYS A 72 -20.62 -17.83 -16.01
CA LYS A 72 -19.41 -17.04 -15.77
C LYS A 72 -19.52 -15.58 -16.20
N ALA A 73 -20.46 -15.21 -17.08
CA ALA A 73 -20.66 -13.82 -17.44
C ALA A 73 -21.08 -12.98 -16.21
N THR A 74 -21.82 -13.59 -15.28
CA THR A 74 -22.26 -12.95 -14.04
C THR A 74 -21.11 -12.69 -13.05
N HIS A 75 -20.00 -13.42 -13.18
CA HIS A 75 -18.86 -13.33 -12.26
C HIS A 75 -17.95 -12.13 -12.53
N LYS A 76 -18.14 -11.43 -13.66
CA LYS A 76 -17.26 -10.35 -14.08
C LYS A 76 -17.37 -9.14 -13.13
N GLU A 77 -16.23 -8.75 -12.57
CA GLU A 77 -16.03 -7.55 -11.76
C GLU A 77 -15.11 -6.62 -12.54
N ASN A 78 -15.52 -5.38 -12.77
CA ASN A 78 -14.66 -4.38 -13.41
C ASN A 78 -13.86 -3.64 -12.34
N LEU A 79 -12.56 -3.48 -12.60
CA LEU A 79 -11.69 -2.76 -11.69
C LEU A 79 -11.98 -1.26 -11.76
N SER A 80 -11.90 -0.60 -10.61
CA SER A 80 -12.03 0.86 -10.52
C SER A 80 -10.95 1.57 -11.36
N PRO A 81 -11.19 2.83 -11.77
CA PRO A 81 -10.24 3.60 -12.57
C PRO A 81 -8.84 3.67 -11.95
N TYR A 82 -8.73 3.64 -10.61
CA TYR A 82 -7.44 3.55 -9.92
C TYR A 82 -6.58 2.39 -10.43
N TYR A 83 -7.08 1.15 -10.43
CA TYR A 83 -6.25 0.02 -10.85
C TYR A 83 -5.94 0.06 -12.34
N LYS A 84 -6.90 0.52 -13.16
CA LYS A 84 -6.72 0.71 -14.61
C LYS A 84 -5.55 1.68 -14.87
N PHE A 85 -5.52 2.84 -14.23
CA PHE A 85 -4.47 3.82 -14.44
C PHE A 85 -3.17 3.51 -13.73
N MET A 86 -3.19 2.89 -12.55
CA MET A 86 -1.96 2.43 -11.89
C MET A 86 -1.26 1.35 -12.72
N SER A 87 -2.01 0.52 -13.46
CA SER A 87 -1.43 -0.42 -14.42
C SER A 87 -0.90 0.24 -15.70
N SER A 88 -1.26 1.50 -15.96
CA SER A 88 -0.67 2.28 -17.06
C SER A 88 0.69 2.85 -16.65
N ASP A 89 1.65 2.86 -17.57
CA ASP A 89 3.07 3.04 -17.23
C ASP A 89 3.55 4.51 -17.26
N ASP A 90 2.66 5.48 -17.50
CA ASP A 90 3.06 6.90 -17.65
C ASP A 90 3.47 7.59 -16.32
N GLY A 91 3.22 6.96 -15.17
CA GLY A 91 3.61 7.46 -13.84
C GLY A 91 2.84 8.68 -13.33
N THR A 92 2.05 9.34 -14.18
CA THR A 92 1.40 10.63 -13.88
C THR A 92 0.38 10.51 -12.73
N VAL A 93 -0.41 9.45 -12.75
CA VAL A 93 -1.42 9.18 -11.72
C VAL A 93 -0.77 8.80 -10.40
N ALA A 94 0.32 8.01 -10.44
CA ALA A 94 1.06 7.65 -9.24
C ALA A 94 1.69 8.89 -8.57
N GLU A 95 2.31 9.78 -9.35
CA GLU A 95 2.86 11.03 -8.83
C GLU A 95 1.78 11.92 -8.21
N LYS A 96 0.63 12.06 -8.88
CA LYS A 96 -0.52 12.82 -8.37
C LYS A 96 -1.01 12.27 -7.02
N ILE A 97 -1.08 10.95 -6.88
CA ILE A 97 -1.43 10.30 -5.61
C ILE A 97 -0.36 10.57 -4.55
N LEU A 98 0.94 10.44 -4.88
CA LEU A 98 2.00 10.71 -3.91
C LEU A 98 1.91 12.14 -3.37
N VAL A 99 1.71 13.13 -4.25
CA VAL A 99 1.56 14.55 -3.88
C VAL A 99 0.35 14.78 -2.97
N GLU A 100 -0.80 14.15 -3.27
CA GLU A 100 -2.01 14.22 -2.43
C GLU A 100 -1.76 13.71 -1.00
N PHE A 101 -0.80 12.79 -0.84
CA PHE A 101 -0.40 12.24 0.46
C PHE A 101 0.82 12.94 1.07
N GLY A 102 1.25 14.08 0.51
CA GLY A 102 2.37 14.87 1.01
C GLY A 102 3.75 14.28 0.68
N LEU A 103 3.81 13.33 -0.25
CA LEU A 103 5.04 12.72 -0.75
C LEU A 103 5.39 13.30 -2.12
N GLY A 104 6.67 13.32 -2.48
CA GLY A 104 7.12 13.80 -3.78
C GLY A 104 8.57 13.48 -4.06
N GLY A 105 9.02 13.81 -5.25
CA GLY A 105 10.40 13.54 -5.68
C GLY A 105 10.62 12.09 -6.11
N LYS A 106 11.85 11.80 -6.53
CA LYS A 106 12.18 10.53 -7.20
C LYS A 106 12.08 9.31 -6.28
N ASP A 107 12.35 9.49 -4.99
CA ASP A 107 12.45 8.42 -3.99
C ASP A 107 11.09 8.07 -3.34
N SER A 108 10.00 8.65 -3.87
CA SER A 108 8.64 8.39 -3.39
C SER A 108 8.02 7.22 -4.15
N HIS A 109 7.56 6.21 -3.40
CA HIS A 109 6.97 4.98 -3.94
C HIS A 109 5.65 4.63 -3.27
N ILE A 110 4.73 4.06 -4.06
CA ILE A 110 3.48 3.44 -3.63
C ILE A 110 3.73 1.93 -3.53
N ILE A 111 3.57 1.36 -2.34
CA ILE A 111 3.73 -0.08 -2.11
C ILE A 111 2.34 -0.74 -2.05
N ASN A 112 2.02 -1.58 -3.01
CA ASN A 112 0.73 -2.28 -3.06
C ASN A 112 0.89 -3.76 -2.70
N GLY A 113 0.09 -4.21 -1.73
CA GLY A 113 -0.10 -5.62 -1.41
C GLY A 113 -1.40 -6.18 -1.99
N HIS A 114 -1.66 -7.47 -1.73
CA HIS A 114 -2.96 -8.14 -1.95
C HIS A 114 -3.43 -8.27 -3.42
N THR A 115 -2.72 -7.65 -4.37
CA THR A 115 -2.94 -7.80 -5.81
C THR A 115 -1.84 -8.69 -6.41
N PRO A 116 -2.12 -9.97 -6.72
CA PRO A 116 -1.10 -10.88 -7.23
C PRO A 116 -0.60 -10.44 -8.61
N VAL A 117 0.70 -10.54 -8.85
CA VAL A 117 1.31 -10.18 -10.14
C VAL A 117 1.20 -11.36 -11.10
N LYS A 118 0.50 -11.18 -12.22
CA LYS A 118 0.33 -12.26 -13.23
C LYS A 118 1.44 -12.21 -14.26
N LEU A 119 2.62 -12.72 -13.92
CA LEU A 119 3.77 -12.78 -14.83
C LEU A 119 3.46 -13.50 -16.15
N SER A 120 2.63 -14.55 -16.10
CA SER A 120 2.16 -15.26 -17.28
C SER A 120 1.41 -14.39 -18.30
N LYS A 121 0.88 -13.24 -17.85
CA LYS A 121 0.22 -12.23 -18.68
C LYS A 121 1.11 -11.03 -19.01
N GLY A 122 2.41 -11.09 -18.69
CA GLY A 122 3.37 -10.01 -18.89
C GLY A 122 3.25 -8.87 -17.87
N GLU A 123 2.54 -9.07 -16.75
CA GLU A 123 2.48 -8.04 -15.71
C GLU A 123 3.83 -7.88 -15.01
N SER A 124 4.22 -6.62 -14.78
CA SER A 124 5.40 -6.28 -13.99
C SER A 124 5.02 -5.98 -12.53
N PRO A 125 5.88 -6.36 -11.55
CA PRO A 125 5.74 -5.91 -10.17
C PRO A 125 6.16 -4.44 -9.98
N ILE A 126 6.88 -3.86 -10.94
CA ILE A 126 7.26 -2.46 -10.98
C ILE A 126 6.40 -1.79 -12.05
N ARG A 127 5.58 -0.81 -11.65
CA ARG A 127 4.60 -0.13 -12.50
C ARG A 127 4.71 1.38 -12.36
N SER A 128 3.97 2.10 -13.21
CA SER A 128 3.86 3.56 -13.15
C SER A 128 5.23 4.25 -13.19
N SER A 129 6.09 3.88 -14.16
CA SER A 129 7.45 4.43 -14.27
C SER A 129 8.30 4.27 -12.99
N GLY A 130 8.15 3.15 -12.28
CA GLY A 130 8.92 2.85 -11.06
C GLY A 130 8.32 3.39 -9.76
N LYS A 131 7.22 4.14 -9.83
CA LYS A 131 6.55 4.73 -8.66
C LYS A 131 5.69 3.74 -7.91
N GLN A 132 5.20 2.68 -8.55
CA GLN A 132 4.40 1.65 -7.89
C GLN A 132 5.16 0.33 -7.80
N LEU A 133 5.30 -0.20 -6.59
CA LEU A 133 5.92 -1.48 -6.31
C LEU A 133 4.85 -2.43 -5.76
N VAL A 134 4.60 -3.52 -6.47
CA VAL A 134 3.63 -4.54 -6.08
C VAL A 134 4.36 -5.68 -5.39
N ILE A 135 3.96 -5.96 -4.15
CA ILE A 135 4.44 -7.09 -3.35
C ILE A 135 3.29 -8.09 -3.15
N ASP A 136 3.60 -9.37 -3.21
CA ASP A 136 2.61 -10.42 -2.96
C ASP A 136 3.18 -11.57 -2.14
N GLY A 137 2.38 -12.04 -1.18
CA GLY A 137 2.67 -13.22 -0.38
C GLY A 137 2.41 -14.50 -1.18
N GLY A 138 3.17 -14.73 -2.24
CA GLY A 138 3.02 -15.88 -3.14
C GLY A 138 3.39 -17.24 -2.51
N PHE A 139 3.69 -17.28 -1.21
CA PHE A 139 3.89 -18.52 -0.44
C PHE A 139 2.62 -19.38 -0.31
N SER A 140 1.45 -18.83 -0.62
CA SER A 140 0.20 -19.59 -0.59
C SER A 140 0.08 -20.51 -1.82
N LYS A 141 0.03 -21.83 -1.59
CA LYS A 141 -0.09 -22.89 -2.61
C LYS A 141 -1.16 -22.61 -3.70
N PRO A 142 -2.34 -22.04 -3.41
CA PRO A 142 -3.34 -21.75 -4.44
C PRO A 142 -2.89 -20.74 -5.51
N TYR A 143 -2.00 -19.80 -5.16
CA TYR A 143 -1.61 -18.70 -6.03
C TYR A 143 -0.44 -19.03 -6.96
N GLN A 144 0.38 -20.03 -6.62
CA GLN A 144 1.53 -20.47 -7.41
C GLN A 144 1.17 -20.83 -8.86
N LYS A 145 -0.01 -21.44 -9.08
CA LYS A 145 -0.51 -21.79 -10.43
C LYS A 145 -0.80 -20.57 -11.32
N THR A 146 -1.06 -19.40 -10.71
CA THR A 146 -1.49 -18.20 -11.43
C THR A 146 -0.34 -17.22 -11.65
N THR A 147 0.55 -17.09 -10.67
CA THR A 147 1.67 -16.13 -10.68
C THR A 147 2.93 -16.71 -11.32
N GLY A 148 3.13 -18.03 -11.30
CA GLY A 148 4.35 -18.69 -11.79
C GLY A 148 5.57 -18.54 -10.87
N ILE A 149 5.44 -17.77 -9.78
CA ILE A 149 6.47 -17.56 -8.75
C ILE A 149 5.85 -17.61 -7.34
N ALA A 150 6.67 -17.77 -6.30
CA ALA A 150 6.28 -17.65 -4.89
C ALA A 150 6.18 -16.20 -4.37
N GLY A 151 6.03 -15.26 -5.29
CA GLY A 151 5.75 -13.85 -5.02
C GLY A 151 6.98 -12.98 -4.81
N TYR A 152 6.73 -11.75 -4.38
CA TYR A 152 7.71 -10.67 -4.26
C TYR A 152 7.86 -10.15 -2.83
N THR A 153 9.10 -10.07 -2.37
CA THR A 153 9.47 -9.41 -1.11
C THR A 153 10.22 -8.11 -1.41
N LEU A 154 9.78 -6.99 -0.83
CA LEU A 154 10.53 -5.74 -0.85
C LEU A 154 11.35 -5.63 0.43
N THR A 155 12.66 -5.45 0.27
CA THR A 155 13.59 -5.18 1.37
C THR A 155 14.13 -3.78 1.25
N TYR A 156 14.16 -3.06 2.37
CA TYR A 156 14.78 -1.75 2.50
C TYR A 156 15.91 -1.79 3.52
N ASN A 157 17.03 -1.19 3.18
CA ASN A 157 18.08 -0.88 4.15
C ASN A 157 18.73 0.46 3.78
N SER A 158 19.76 0.84 4.53
CA SER A 158 20.44 2.12 4.33
C SER A 158 21.16 2.28 2.98
N TYR A 159 21.26 1.22 2.18
CA TYR A 159 21.82 1.23 0.82
C TYR A 159 20.73 1.32 -0.26
N GLY A 160 19.45 1.17 0.08
CA GLY A 160 18.33 1.37 -0.84
C GLY A 160 17.27 0.27 -0.78
N LEU A 161 16.50 0.17 -1.87
CA LEU A 161 15.38 -0.74 -2.05
C LEU A 161 15.74 -1.88 -3.01
N THR A 162 15.49 -3.11 -2.57
CA THR A 162 15.63 -4.32 -3.39
C THR A 162 14.33 -5.10 -3.39
N LEU A 163 13.82 -5.41 -4.58
CA LEU A 163 12.69 -6.30 -4.78
C LEU A 163 13.21 -7.68 -5.14
N ILE A 164 12.74 -8.68 -4.42
CA ILE A 164 13.22 -10.05 -4.51
C ILE A 164 12.05 -10.91 -4.98
N SER A 165 12.20 -11.58 -6.12
CA SER A 165 11.26 -12.61 -6.54
C SER A 165 11.70 -13.97 -6.02
N HIS A 166 10.73 -14.77 -5.59
CA HIS A 166 10.97 -16.10 -5.03
C HIS A 166 10.41 -17.18 -5.95
N ASN A 167 11.14 -18.30 -6.10
CA ASN A 167 10.58 -19.47 -6.78
C ASN A 167 9.72 -20.32 -5.84
N PRO A 168 8.69 -21.03 -6.35
CA PRO A 168 7.90 -21.98 -5.57
C PRO A 168 8.76 -23.08 -4.97
N PHE A 169 8.50 -23.42 -3.71
CA PHE A 169 9.00 -24.64 -3.09
C PHE A 169 7.96 -25.74 -3.25
N GLU A 170 8.32 -26.81 -3.96
CA GLU A 170 7.41 -27.96 -4.19
C GLU A 170 7.60 -29.07 -3.15
N SER A 171 8.80 -29.66 -3.06
CA SER A 171 9.16 -30.65 -2.03
C SER A 171 10.66 -30.80 -1.87
N VAL A 172 11.08 -31.39 -0.74
CA VAL A 172 12.50 -31.70 -0.45
C VAL A 172 13.04 -32.71 -1.48
N GLU A 173 12.26 -33.72 -1.83
CA GLU A 173 12.65 -34.75 -2.80
C GLU A 173 12.91 -34.17 -4.19
N LYS A 174 12.08 -33.22 -4.64
CA LYS A 174 12.28 -32.55 -5.94
C LYS A 174 13.56 -31.73 -5.93
N VAL A 175 13.82 -30.97 -4.87
CA VAL A 175 15.05 -30.18 -4.69
C VAL A 175 16.29 -31.08 -4.72
N ILE A 176 16.27 -32.19 -3.98
CA ILE A 176 17.40 -33.14 -3.95
C ILE A 176 17.59 -33.82 -5.32
N LYS A 177 16.50 -34.25 -5.98
CA LYS A 177 16.55 -34.98 -7.26
C LYS A 177 16.99 -34.10 -8.42
N GLU A 178 16.49 -32.87 -8.48
CA GLU A 178 16.76 -31.93 -9.58
C GLU A 178 17.98 -31.03 -9.30
N GLY A 179 18.56 -31.09 -8.11
CA GLY A 179 19.59 -30.14 -7.67
C GLY A 179 19.07 -28.70 -7.63
N PHE A 180 17.76 -28.52 -7.47
CA PHE A 180 17.09 -27.23 -7.56
C PHE A 180 17.30 -26.46 -6.26
N ASP A 181 18.24 -25.52 -6.27
CA ASP A 181 18.37 -24.53 -5.21
C ASP A 181 17.20 -23.54 -5.26
N ILE A 182 16.75 -23.02 -4.11
CA ILE A 182 15.66 -22.02 -4.03
C ILE A 182 16.22 -20.69 -4.54
N LYS A 183 16.37 -20.58 -5.87
CA LYS A 183 16.91 -19.38 -6.52
C LYS A 183 15.91 -18.25 -6.32
N SER A 184 16.34 -17.19 -5.65
CA SER A 184 15.63 -15.92 -5.62
C SER A 184 16.31 -14.96 -6.60
N THR A 185 15.54 -14.30 -7.46
CA THR A 185 16.10 -13.28 -8.35
C THR A 185 15.96 -11.92 -7.67
N LYS A 186 17.08 -11.24 -7.47
CA LYS A 186 17.09 -9.90 -6.88
C LYS A 186 17.05 -8.87 -8.01
N GLN A 187 16.08 -7.97 -7.95
CA GLN A 187 16.02 -6.77 -8.77
C GLN A 187 16.26 -5.57 -7.86
N VAL A 188 17.41 -4.91 -8.06
CA VAL A 188 17.70 -3.65 -7.35
C VAL A 188 16.84 -2.57 -7.98
N ILE A 189 15.98 -1.94 -7.17
CA ILE A 189 15.07 -0.89 -7.63
C ILE A 189 15.71 0.47 -7.46
N GLU A 190 16.32 0.67 -6.30
CA GLU A 190 16.92 1.96 -5.94
C GLU A 190 18.19 1.70 -5.15
N THR A 191 19.28 2.36 -5.55
CA THR A 191 20.52 2.44 -4.78
C THR A 191 20.69 3.89 -4.37
N VAL A 192 20.74 4.18 -3.08
CA VAL A 192 20.99 5.54 -2.60
C VAL A 192 22.49 5.84 -2.68
N THR A 193 22.85 7.03 -3.19
CA THR A 193 24.24 7.49 -3.23
C THR A 193 24.75 7.83 -1.83
N ASP A 194 23.89 8.38 -0.99
CA ASP A 194 24.16 8.71 0.40
C ASP A 194 23.35 7.83 1.35
N ARG A 195 24.05 7.24 2.31
CA ARG A 195 23.45 6.32 3.28
C ARG A 195 22.48 7.07 4.20
N LYS A 196 21.18 6.77 4.11
CA LYS A 196 20.18 7.28 5.07
C LYS A 196 20.49 6.78 6.48
N ARG A 197 20.48 7.67 7.46
CA ARG A 197 20.66 7.39 8.89
C ARG A 197 19.30 7.41 9.59
N VAL A 198 19.24 6.81 10.78
CA VAL A 198 18.04 6.90 11.63
C VAL A 198 17.63 8.35 11.88
N ALA A 199 18.62 9.24 12.00
CA ALA A 199 18.47 10.68 12.19
C ALA A 199 17.73 11.41 11.05
N ASP A 200 17.61 10.79 9.88
CA ASP A 200 16.98 11.33 8.66
C ASP A 200 15.56 10.76 8.46
N THR A 201 15.11 9.90 9.37
CA THR A 201 13.74 9.35 9.38
C THR A 201 12.82 10.23 10.20
N ASP A 202 11.50 10.13 10.00
CA ASP A 202 10.50 10.84 10.81
C ASP A 202 10.69 10.56 12.31
N THR A 203 11.00 9.31 12.67
CA THR A 203 11.31 8.92 14.05
C THR A 203 12.57 9.62 14.56
N GLY A 204 13.61 9.71 13.72
CA GLY A 204 14.83 10.45 14.04
C GLY A 204 14.57 11.94 14.27
N HIS A 205 13.74 12.56 13.44
CA HIS A 205 13.33 13.97 13.63
C HIS A 205 12.57 14.17 14.95
N LYS A 206 11.60 13.30 15.25
CA LYS A 206 10.86 13.33 16.54
C LYS A 206 11.79 13.16 17.74
N ILE A 207 12.80 12.29 17.64
CA ILE A 207 13.80 12.11 18.70
C ILE A 207 14.65 13.38 18.88
N LYS A 208 15.13 13.99 17.79
CA LYS A 208 15.90 15.25 17.84
C LYS A 208 15.09 16.38 18.45
N GLU A 209 13.83 16.51 18.06
CA GLU A 209 12.91 17.50 18.63
C GLU A 209 12.70 17.27 20.13
N LYS A 210 12.52 16.02 20.55
CA LYS A 210 12.40 15.68 21.98
C LYS A 210 13.67 16.02 22.76
N ILE A 211 14.86 15.76 22.20
CA ILE A 211 16.14 16.15 22.81
C ILE A 211 16.19 17.65 23.00
N TYR A 212 15.92 18.42 21.94
CA TYR A 212 15.91 19.89 21.99
C TYR A 212 14.95 20.42 23.06
N ASN A 213 13.73 19.89 23.12
CA ASN A 213 12.74 20.29 24.13
C ASN A 213 13.19 19.96 25.56
N LEU A 214 13.87 18.83 25.77
CA LEU A 214 14.43 18.47 27.07
C LEU A 214 15.61 19.36 27.46
N GLU A 215 16.49 19.71 26.52
CA GLU A 215 17.59 20.65 26.75
C GLU A 215 17.08 22.05 27.11
N MET A 216 16.05 22.54 26.42
CA MET A 216 15.36 23.77 26.76
C MET A 216 14.76 23.72 28.17
N LEU A 217 14.10 22.61 28.52
CA LEU A 217 13.51 22.41 29.83
C LEU A 217 14.57 22.44 30.94
N ILE A 218 15.68 21.72 30.76
CA ILE A 218 16.82 21.73 31.70
C ILE A 218 17.37 23.15 31.84
N ASN A 219 17.56 23.88 30.74
CA ASN A 219 18.05 25.26 30.78
C ASN A 219 17.10 26.19 31.54
N ALA A 220 15.79 26.03 31.35
CA ALA A 220 14.77 26.81 32.05
C ALA A 220 14.77 26.54 33.56
N TYR A 221 14.95 25.29 33.99
CA TYR A 221 15.13 24.95 35.41
C TYR A 221 16.43 25.54 35.97
N SER A 222 17.56 25.38 35.28
CA SER A 222 18.86 25.90 35.73
C SER A 222 18.89 27.43 35.85
N LYS A 223 18.10 28.15 35.04
CA LYS A 223 17.93 29.61 35.13
C LYS A 223 16.82 30.06 36.08
N GLY A 224 16.09 29.12 36.69
CA GLY A 224 14.95 29.42 37.56
C GLY A 224 13.73 30.02 36.85
N ILE A 225 13.65 29.92 35.52
CA ILE A 225 12.49 30.35 34.72
C ILE A 225 11.29 29.44 35.03
N ILE A 226 11.54 28.13 35.13
CA ILE A 226 10.58 27.14 35.59
C ILE A 226 11.02 26.70 36.98
N LYS A 227 10.12 26.82 37.96
CA LYS A 227 10.37 26.36 39.33
C LYS A 227 10.02 24.88 39.43
N GLN A 228 10.81 24.13 40.20
CA GLN A 228 10.43 22.79 40.62
C GLN A 228 9.12 22.89 41.40
N LYS A 229 8.14 22.08 41.04
CA LYS A 229 6.97 21.88 41.90
C LYS A 229 7.40 20.96 43.03
N ASP A 230 7.14 21.39 44.25
CA ASP A 230 7.19 20.54 45.45
C ASP A 230 6.19 19.38 45.32
#